data_AF-V7PSI4-F1
#
_entry.id   AF-V7PSI4-F1
#
_cell.length_a   1.000
_cell.length_b   1.000
_cell.length_c   1.000
_cell.angle_alpha   90.00
_cell.angle_beta   90.00
_cell.angle_gamma   90.00
#
_symmetry.space_group_name_H-M   'P 1'
#
loop_
_entity.id
_entity.type
_entity.pdbx_description
1 polymer ?
#
loop_
_entity_poly.entity_id
_entity_poly.type
_entity_poly.pdbx_seq_one_letter_code
_entity_poly.pdbx_strand_id
1 'polypeptide(L)'
;MINIIYLIILLHIFIFGSSIQQKETPTVRWGQHSHKITLMVLIESISKQDVKFTENNIHISATNKHGEDVELSLDLLRPIIPEKCSYIHLERGLKLTIQKKSQEPCWKRLTKEKKLNFLIKDKSFGDPNDCEDAKHTWLLDYMFYKRKTNPIKQDEPNKKNDPVQNIIDNLKDSQSHFSIHEF
;
A
#
# COMPACT_ATOMS: atom_id res chain seq x y z
N MET A 1 3.46 66.87 -0.35
CA MET A 1 3.83 65.84 -1.35
C MET A 1 4.66 64.71 -0.72
N ILE A 2 4.21 64.10 0.39
CA ILE A 2 4.95 63.02 1.08
C ILE A 2 4.07 61.77 1.29
N ASN A 3 2.74 61.94 1.29
CA ASN A 3 1.79 60.84 1.52
C ASN A 3 1.56 59.88 0.34
N ILE A 4 1.92 60.26 -0.89
CA ILE A 4 1.66 59.42 -2.07
C ILE A 4 2.78 58.36 -2.25
N ILE A 5 4.00 58.65 -1.80
CA ILE A 5 5.15 57.74 -1.93
C ILE A 5 5.00 56.54 -0.99
N TYR A 6 4.47 56.75 0.23
CA TYR A 6 4.23 55.66 1.19
C TYR A 6 3.16 54.68 0.72
N LEU A 7 2.15 55.16 -0.03
CA LEU A 7 1.09 54.31 -0.56
C LEU A 7 1.58 53.36 -1.66
N ILE A 8 2.61 53.78 -2.42
CA ILE A 8 3.22 52.97 -3.49
C ILE A 8 4.16 51.91 -2.89
N ILE A 9 4.86 52.22 -1.79
CA ILE A 9 5.77 51.28 -1.12
C ILE A 9 4.99 50.16 -0.40
N LEU A 10 3.80 50.45 0.14
CA LEU A 10 2.92 49.44 0.75
C LEU A 10 2.24 48.51 -0.27
N LEU A 11 2.18 48.88 -1.56
CA LEU A 11 1.58 48.05 -2.60
C LEU A 11 2.55 47.02 -3.22
N HIS A 12 3.87 47.16 -3.00
CA HIS A 12 4.87 46.24 -3.53
C HIS A 12 5.25 45.08 -2.58
N ILE A 13 4.78 45.09 -1.35
CA ILE A 13 5.13 44.05 -0.35
C ILE A 13 4.26 42.78 -0.50
N PHE A 14 3.18 42.83 -1.28
CA PHE A 14 2.26 41.69 -1.46
C PHE A 14 2.55 40.77 -2.67
N ILE A 15 3.72 40.89 -3.31
CA ILE A 15 4.11 40.01 -4.44
C ILE A 15 5.28 39.08 -4.10
N PHE A 16 5.49 38.75 -2.82
CA PHE A 16 6.09 37.46 -2.49
C PHE A 16 4.97 36.42 -2.48
N GLY A 17 4.49 36.10 -3.68
CA GLY A 17 3.71 34.88 -3.86
C GLY A 17 4.54 33.73 -3.33
N SER A 18 4.05 33.08 -2.28
CA SER A 18 4.54 31.78 -1.85
C SER A 18 4.63 30.93 -3.10
N SER A 19 5.85 30.60 -3.53
CA SER A 19 6.05 29.63 -4.59
C SER A 19 5.32 28.37 -4.15
N ILE A 20 4.19 28.06 -4.79
CA ILE A 20 3.54 26.77 -4.66
C ILE A 20 4.54 25.80 -5.27
N GLN A 21 5.43 25.27 -4.44
CA GLN A 21 6.41 24.29 -4.85
C GLN A 21 5.60 23.05 -5.20
N GLN A 22 5.45 22.82 -6.50
CA GLN A 22 4.68 21.69 -7.02
C GLN A 22 5.42 20.43 -6.58
N LYS A 23 4.90 19.81 -5.51
CA LYS A 23 5.48 18.65 -4.87
C LYS A 23 5.56 17.50 -5.87
N GLU A 24 6.75 17.26 -6.41
CA GLU A 24 6.96 16.19 -7.36
C GLU A 24 6.81 14.84 -6.65
N THR A 25 5.87 14.03 -7.11
CA THR A 25 5.66 12.69 -6.55
C THR A 25 6.71 11.73 -7.13
N PRO A 26 7.53 11.08 -6.28
CA PRO A 26 8.61 10.23 -6.76
C PRO A 26 8.05 8.97 -7.42
N THR A 27 8.78 8.44 -8.40
CA THR A 27 8.43 7.15 -8.99
C THR A 27 8.79 6.02 -8.01
N VAL A 28 7.86 5.10 -7.79
CA VAL A 28 8.03 3.96 -6.87
C VAL A 28 7.91 2.67 -7.65
N ARG A 29 8.97 1.88 -7.67
CA ARG A 29 8.94 0.51 -8.22
C ARG A 29 8.77 -0.49 -7.09
N TRP A 30 7.89 -1.46 -7.25
CA TRP A 30 7.64 -2.44 -6.19
C TRP A 30 7.47 -3.86 -6.73
N GLY A 31 7.90 -4.83 -5.94
CA GLY A 31 7.61 -6.23 -6.17
C GLY A 31 7.52 -6.96 -4.84
N GLN A 32 7.25 -8.25 -4.89
CA GLN A 32 6.98 -9.00 -3.69
C GLN A 32 7.29 -10.48 -3.85
N HIS A 33 7.43 -11.09 -2.69
CA HIS A 33 7.40 -12.51 -2.43
C HIS A 33 6.18 -12.83 -1.57
N SER A 34 5.98 -14.10 -1.25
CA SER A 34 4.93 -14.59 -0.36
C SER A 34 4.95 -13.92 1.02
N HIS A 35 6.13 -13.59 1.54
CA HIS A 35 6.34 -13.09 2.91
C HIS A 35 6.93 -11.67 3.00
N LYS A 36 7.43 -11.11 1.89
CA LYS A 36 8.10 -9.79 1.88
C LYS A 36 7.74 -8.95 0.65
N ILE A 37 7.89 -7.65 0.77
CA ILE A 37 7.71 -6.68 -0.30
C ILE A 37 8.99 -5.86 -0.43
N THR A 38 9.44 -5.63 -1.66
CA THR A 38 10.57 -4.76 -1.95
C THR A 38 10.06 -3.51 -2.66
N LEU A 39 10.40 -2.33 -2.14
CA LEU A 39 10.11 -1.04 -2.77
C LEU A 39 11.42 -0.36 -3.13
N MET A 40 11.45 0.28 -4.30
CA MET A 40 12.49 1.18 -4.74
C MET A 40 11.86 2.54 -5.02
N VAL A 41 12.12 3.52 -4.16
CA VAL A 41 11.62 4.88 -4.28
C VAL A 41 12.70 5.70 -4.96
N LEU A 42 12.44 6.16 -6.18
CA LEU A 42 13.40 6.88 -7.01
C LEU A 42 13.38 8.36 -6.62
N ILE A 43 14.46 8.81 -6.00
CA ILE A 43 14.69 10.19 -5.60
C ILE A 43 16.15 10.49 -5.94
N GLU A 44 16.37 11.49 -6.78
CA GLU A 44 17.71 11.86 -7.19
C GLU A 44 18.46 12.51 -6.04
N SER A 45 19.66 12.00 -5.75
CA SER A 45 20.61 12.65 -4.84
C SER A 45 19.98 13.06 -3.50
N ILE A 46 19.60 12.10 -2.68
CA ILE A 46 19.01 12.37 -1.35
C ILE A 46 20.07 12.99 -0.43
N SER A 47 19.72 14.08 0.25
CA SER A 47 20.55 14.72 1.27
C SER A 47 20.12 14.36 2.70
N LYS A 48 18.81 14.25 2.92
CA LYS A 48 18.19 13.85 4.19
C LYS A 48 17.00 12.94 3.92
N GLN A 49 16.75 12.00 4.83
CA GLN A 49 15.67 11.04 4.73
C GLN A 49 15.20 10.58 6.10
N ASP A 50 13.89 10.35 6.20
CA ASP A 50 13.22 9.72 7.32
C ASP A 50 12.17 8.75 6.76
N VAL A 51 12.15 7.52 7.28
CA VAL A 51 11.23 6.46 6.85
C VAL A 51 10.57 5.88 8.08
N LYS A 52 9.24 6.00 8.14
CA LYS A 52 8.42 5.46 9.22
C LYS A 52 7.55 4.33 8.70
N PHE A 53 7.61 3.21 9.40
CA PHE A 53 6.77 2.06 9.16
C PHE A 53 5.70 2.00 10.24
N THR A 54 4.45 1.82 9.82
CA THR A 54 3.33 1.46 10.69
C THR A 54 2.71 0.17 10.15
N GLU A 55 1.80 -0.44 10.91
CA GLU A 55 1.21 -1.71 10.50
C GLU A 55 0.54 -1.64 9.11
N ASN A 56 -0.04 -0.49 8.73
CA ASN A 56 -0.81 -0.37 7.48
C ASN A 56 -0.34 0.77 6.57
N ASN A 57 0.71 1.50 6.94
CA ASN A 57 1.18 2.67 6.21
C ASN A 57 2.70 2.77 6.24
N ILE A 58 3.27 3.24 5.11
CA ILE A 58 4.68 3.61 5.00
C ILE A 58 4.73 5.10 4.70
N HIS A 59 5.45 5.84 5.53
CA HIS A 59 5.66 7.27 5.34
C HIS A 59 7.14 7.55 5.10
N ILE A 60 7.43 8.27 4.03
CA ILE A 60 8.78 8.63 3.60
C ILE A 60 8.82 10.14 3.44
N SER A 61 9.76 10.77 4.14
CA SER A 61 10.11 12.17 3.98
C SER A 61 11.57 12.24 3.56
N ALA A 62 11.88 12.92 2.46
CA ALA A 62 13.24 13.08 1.99
C ALA A 62 13.44 14.46 1.38
N THR A 63 14.66 14.98 1.44
CA THR A 63 15.03 16.24 0.77
C THR A 63 16.10 15.91 -0.26
N ASN A 64 15.90 16.32 -1.52
CA ASN A 64 16.91 16.15 -2.56
C ASN A 64 18.08 17.14 -2.37
N LYS A 65 19.18 16.97 -3.11
CA LYS A 65 20.34 17.89 -3.05
C LYS A 65 20.02 19.31 -3.55
N HIS A 66 18.93 19.48 -4.29
CA HIS A 66 18.45 20.79 -4.75
C HIS A 66 17.62 21.53 -3.69
N GLY A 67 17.37 20.90 -2.54
CA GLY A 67 16.59 21.48 -1.43
C GLY A 67 15.08 21.31 -1.58
N GLU A 68 14.63 20.44 -2.48
CA GLU A 68 13.21 20.14 -2.68
C GLU A 68 12.79 18.97 -1.78
N ASP A 69 11.69 19.16 -1.08
CA ASP A 69 11.14 18.17 -0.17
C ASP A 69 10.18 17.22 -0.91
N VAL A 70 10.43 15.94 -0.71
CA VAL A 70 9.67 14.82 -1.24
C VAL A 70 9.00 14.12 -0.07
N GLU A 71 7.67 14.05 -0.11
CA GLU A 71 6.88 13.31 0.88
C GLU A 71 6.02 12.28 0.15
N LEU A 72 6.06 11.05 0.65
CA LEU A 72 5.31 9.94 0.11
C LEU A 72 4.68 9.17 1.26
N SER A 73 3.37 8.96 1.19
CA SER A 73 2.65 8.09 2.10
C SER A 73 1.92 7.00 1.31
N LEU A 74 2.09 5.75 1.73
CA LEU A 74 1.52 4.58 1.07
C LEU A 74 0.64 3.81 2.06
N ASP A 75 -0.67 3.89 1.88
CA ASP A 75 -1.64 3.08 2.60
C ASP A 75 -1.69 1.66 2.02
N LEU A 76 -1.05 0.74 2.73
CA LEU A 76 -0.86 -0.64 2.29
C LEU A 76 -2.19 -1.40 2.26
N LEU A 77 -2.33 -2.28 1.27
CA LEU A 77 -3.49 -3.16 1.11
C LEU A 77 -3.72 -4.01 2.36
N ARG A 78 -2.64 -4.54 2.93
CA ARG A 78 -2.64 -5.48 4.05
C ARG A 78 -1.52 -5.17 5.05
N PRO A 79 -1.65 -5.67 6.28
CA PRO A 79 -0.74 -5.30 7.35
C PRO A 79 0.67 -5.90 7.19
N ILE A 80 1.65 -5.17 7.70
CA ILE A 80 3.09 -5.52 7.74
C ILE A 80 3.57 -5.64 9.18
N ILE A 81 4.83 -6.04 9.37
CA ILE A 81 5.51 -6.10 10.67
C ILE A 81 6.53 -4.95 10.70
N PRO A 82 6.18 -3.77 11.26
CA PRO A 82 7.03 -2.57 11.20
C PRO A 82 8.44 -2.79 11.74
N GLU A 83 8.58 -3.57 12.80
CA GLU A 83 9.84 -3.85 13.49
C GLU A 83 10.79 -4.71 12.66
N LYS A 84 10.27 -5.42 11.65
CA LYS A 84 11.05 -6.23 10.71
C LYS A 84 11.26 -5.54 9.37
N CYS A 85 10.78 -4.30 9.22
CA CYS A 85 10.99 -3.51 8.02
C CYS A 85 12.31 -2.76 8.12
N SER A 86 12.98 -2.58 6.98
CA SER A 86 14.24 -1.87 6.90
C SER A 86 14.34 -1.12 5.58
N TYR A 87 15.28 -0.18 5.51
CA TYR A 87 15.59 0.52 4.28
C TYR A 87 17.09 0.77 4.16
N ILE A 88 17.56 0.85 2.92
CA ILE A 88 18.92 1.24 2.58
C ILE A 88 18.88 2.44 1.65
N HIS A 89 19.83 3.35 1.85
CA HIS A 89 20.06 4.47 0.97
C HIS A 89 20.95 4.05 -0.20
N LEU A 90 20.55 4.43 -1.41
CA LEU A 90 21.27 4.20 -2.66
C LEU A 90 21.40 5.52 -3.41
N GLU A 91 22.36 5.63 -4.33
CA GLU A 91 22.56 6.85 -5.13
C GLU A 91 21.30 7.30 -5.89
N ARG A 92 20.48 6.34 -6.34
CA ARG A 92 19.26 6.56 -7.12
C ARG A 92 17.99 6.61 -6.27
N GLY A 93 18.08 6.54 -4.95
CA GLY A 93 16.93 6.62 -4.07
C GLY A 93 16.98 5.74 -2.82
N LEU A 94 15.84 5.23 -2.40
CA LEU A 94 15.71 4.37 -1.22
C LEU A 94 15.19 2.98 -1.62
N LYS A 95 15.87 1.93 -1.16
CA LYS A 95 15.37 0.56 -1.27
C LYS A 95 14.86 0.10 0.09
N LEU A 96 13.57 -0.19 0.16
CA LEU A 96 12.89 -0.64 1.36
C LEU A 96 12.62 -2.15 1.26
N THR A 97 12.84 -2.86 2.36
CA THR A 97 12.47 -4.26 2.55
C THR A 97 11.40 -4.32 3.63
N ILE A 98 10.22 -4.79 3.26
CA ILE A 98 9.03 -4.76 4.12
C ILE A 98 8.59 -6.19 4.37
N GLN A 99 8.45 -6.56 5.64
CA GLN A 99 7.99 -7.89 6.03
C GLN A 99 6.46 -7.90 6.14
N LYS A 100 5.78 -8.79 5.41
CA LYS A 100 4.32 -8.98 5.54
C LYS A 100 3.98 -9.61 6.88
N LYS A 101 2.79 -9.31 7.41
CA LYS A 101 2.30 -9.91 8.67
C LYS A 101 2.02 -11.40 8.54
N SER A 102 1.55 -11.83 7.38
CA SER A 102 1.26 -13.24 7.06
C SER A 102 1.89 -13.62 5.73
N GLN A 103 2.30 -14.87 5.60
CA GLN A 103 2.67 -15.44 4.30
C GLN A 103 1.39 -15.67 3.48
N GLU A 104 1.34 -15.12 2.28
CA GLU A 104 0.13 -15.12 1.47
C GLU A 104 0.43 -15.00 -0.02
N PRO A 105 -0.55 -15.26 -0.90
CA PRO A 105 -0.39 -15.01 -2.32
C PRO A 105 0.05 -13.57 -2.61
N CYS A 106 0.70 -13.40 -3.76
CA CYS A 106 1.07 -12.09 -4.26
C CYS A 106 -0.14 -11.14 -4.29
N TRP A 107 0.01 -9.96 -3.69
CA TRP A 107 -0.99 -8.89 -3.77
C TRP A 107 -1.14 -8.40 -5.21
N LYS A 108 -2.37 -8.29 -5.72
CA LYS A 108 -2.60 -7.67 -7.04
C LYS A 108 -2.23 -6.19 -7.07
N ARG A 109 -2.34 -5.51 -5.93
CA ARG A 109 -2.05 -4.07 -5.74
C ARG A 109 -1.34 -3.85 -4.40
N LEU A 110 -0.48 -2.84 -4.33
CA LEU A 110 0.24 -2.52 -3.09
C LEU A 110 -0.63 -1.76 -2.10
N THR A 111 -1.46 -0.84 -2.59
CA THR A 111 -2.23 0.10 -1.77
C THR A 111 -3.73 -0.21 -1.77
N LYS A 112 -4.44 0.35 -0.78
CA LYS A 112 -5.91 0.30 -0.67
C LYS A 112 -6.64 1.12 -1.73
N GLU A 113 -5.97 2.09 -2.31
CA GLU A 113 -6.49 2.85 -3.44
C GLU A 113 -6.31 2.08 -4.76
N LYS A 114 -7.09 2.48 -5.78
CA LYS A 114 -6.90 1.96 -7.14
C LYS A 114 -5.65 2.58 -7.77
N LYS A 115 -5.21 1.98 -8.89
CA LYS A 115 -3.97 2.26 -9.63
C LYS A 115 -3.45 3.70 -9.50
N LEU A 116 -2.31 3.84 -8.82
CA LEU A 116 -1.57 5.10 -8.70
C LEU A 116 -0.53 5.20 -9.83
N ASN A 117 -0.47 6.35 -10.52
CA ASN A 117 0.37 6.53 -11.71
C ASN A 117 1.87 6.42 -11.43
N PHE A 118 2.31 6.87 -10.25
CA PHE A 118 3.72 6.83 -9.85
C PHE A 118 4.16 5.45 -9.34
N LEU A 119 3.22 4.52 -9.11
CA LEU A 119 3.49 3.21 -8.55
C LEU A 119 3.56 2.13 -9.64
N ILE A 120 4.75 1.60 -9.88
CA ILE A 120 5.05 0.69 -10.98
C ILE A 120 5.41 -0.69 -10.42
N LYS A 121 4.73 -1.73 -10.89
CA LYS A 121 5.06 -3.12 -10.52
C LYS A 121 6.32 -3.57 -11.26
N ASP A 122 7.33 -4.01 -10.52
CA ASP A 122 8.59 -4.54 -11.01
C ASP A 122 8.70 -6.03 -10.67
N LYS A 123 8.63 -6.87 -11.71
CA LYS A 123 8.68 -8.33 -11.57
C LYS A 123 10.05 -8.84 -11.12
N SER A 124 11.12 -8.06 -11.33
CA SER A 124 12.48 -8.46 -10.92
C SER A 124 12.67 -8.50 -9.40
N PHE A 125 11.76 -7.87 -8.64
CA PHE A 125 11.76 -7.82 -7.18
C PHE A 125 10.96 -8.97 -6.54
N GLY A 126 10.56 -9.97 -7.32
CA GLY A 126 9.84 -11.13 -6.84
C GLY A 126 10.25 -12.41 -7.60
N ASP A 127 9.76 -13.52 -7.09
CA ASP A 127 9.82 -14.82 -7.76
C ASP A 127 8.39 -15.25 -8.16
N PRO A 128 8.13 -15.53 -9.45
CA PRO A 128 6.82 -16.00 -9.90
C PRO A 128 6.31 -17.27 -9.18
N ASN A 129 7.21 -18.18 -8.78
CA ASN A 129 6.82 -19.47 -8.23
C ASN A 129 6.46 -19.38 -6.73
N ASP A 130 7.22 -18.61 -5.96
CA ASP A 130 7.04 -18.46 -4.50
C ASP A 130 5.62 -18.03 -4.09
N CYS A 131 4.99 -17.16 -4.89
CA CYS A 131 3.63 -16.71 -4.63
C CYS A 131 2.55 -17.75 -4.95
N GLU A 132 2.77 -18.61 -5.96
CA GLU A 132 1.84 -19.70 -6.28
C GLU A 132 1.95 -20.82 -5.25
N ASP A 133 3.15 -21.13 -4.79
CA ASP A 133 3.35 -22.15 -3.72
C ASP A 133 2.65 -21.73 -2.42
N ALA A 134 2.74 -20.44 -2.07
CA ALA A 134 2.07 -19.90 -0.89
C ALA A 134 0.53 -19.94 -0.99
N LYS A 135 -0.03 -20.02 -2.19
CA LYS A 135 -1.48 -19.99 -2.42
C LYS A 135 -2.20 -21.21 -1.88
N HIS A 136 -1.61 -22.40 -2.04
CA HIS A 136 -2.19 -23.62 -1.50
C HIS A 136 -2.24 -23.60 0.02
N THR A 137 -1.13 -23.29 0.68
CA THR A 137 -1.06 -23.20 2.15
C THR A 137 -2.04 -22.15 2.68
N TRP A 138 -2.03 -20.95 2.07
CA TRP A 138 -2.93 -19.87 2.46
C TRP A 138 -4.41 -20.25 2.30
N LEU A 139 -4.77 -20.93 1.21
CA LEU A 139 -6.14 -21.38 0.98
C LEU A 139 -6.59 -22.41 2.03
N LEU A 140 -5.72 -23.35 2.39
CA LEU A 140 -5.99 -24.33 3.44
C LEU A 140 -6.23 -23.64 4.79
N ASP A 141 -5.32 -22.74 5.20
CA ASP A 141 -5.43 -21.99 6.45
C ASP A 141 -6.73 -21.16 6.50
N TYR A 142 -7.08 -20.54 5.38
CA TYR A 142 -8.34 -19.80 5.24
C TYR A 142 -9.57 -20.72 5.41
N MET A 143 -9.58 -21.88 4.75
CA MET A 143 -10.67 -22.85 4.89
C MET A 143 -10.80 -23.37 6.33
N PHE A 144 -9.68 -23.65 6.98
CA PHE A 144 -9.67 -24.05 8.40
C PHE A 144 -10.20 -22.94 9.31
N TYR A 145 -9.76 -21.70 9.11
CA TYR A 145 -10.26 -20.53 9.85
C TYR A 145 -11.78 -20.36 9.66
N LYS A 146 -12.27 -20.44 8.42
CA LYS A 146 -13.71 -20.34 8.11
C LYS A 146 -14.52 -21.44 8.80
N ARG A 147 -14.04 -22.69 8.80
CA ARG A 147 -14.71 -23.81 9.49
C ARG A 147 -14.76 -23.61 11.01
N LYS A 148 -13.69 -23.06 11.59
CA LYS A 148 -13.62 -22.80 13.04
C LYS A 148 -14.50 -21.64 13.48
N THR A 149 -14.61 -20.60 12.64
CA THR A 149 -15.37 -19.38 12.94
C THR A 149 -16.85 -19.48 12.59
N ASN A 150 -17.21 -20.31 11.61
CA ASN A 150 -18.57 -20.74 11.34
C ASN A 150 -18.69 -22.24 11.68
N PRO A 151 -18.90 -22.61 12.96
CA PRO A 151 -19.32 -23.96 13.25
C PRO A 151 -20.63 -24.18 12.50
N ILE A 152 -20.65 -25.12 11.57
CA ILE A 152 -21.91 -25.65 11.03
C ILE A 152 -22.72 -26.04 12.27
N LYS A 153 -23.80 -25.30 12.55
CA LYS A 153 -24.79 -25.78 13.51
C LYS A 153 -25.20 -27.14 12.96
N GLN A 154 -25.03 -28.19 13.75
CA GLN A 154 -25.70 -29.45 13.47
C GLN A 154 -27.19 -29.14 13.55
N ASP A 155 -27.78 -28.71 12.44
CA ASP A 155 -29.21 -28.50 12.36
C ASP A 155 -29.83 -29.89 12.50
N GLU A 156 -30.62 -30.04 13.57
CA GLU A 156 -31.54 -31.17 13.73
C GLU A 156 -32.33 -31.37 12.43
N PRO A 157 -32.65 -32.62 12.06
CA PRO A 157 -33.22 -32.93 10.77
C PRO A 157 -34.65 -32.36 10.70
N ASN A 158 -34.84 -31.21 10.06
CA ASN A 158 -36.19 -30.74 9.77
C ASN A 158 -36.38 -30.18 8.36
N LYS A 159 -37.15 -30.98 7.62
CA LYS A 159 -38.05 -30.67 6.50
C LYS A 159 -37.46 -30.07 5.22
N LYS A 160 -37.33 -30.98 4.24
CA LYS A 160 -37.56 -30.84 2.78
C LYS A 160 -37.76 -29.41 2.29
N ASN A 161 -36.67 -28.73 1.97
CA ASN A 161 -36.64 -27.64 0.99
C ASN A 161 -35.48 -27.91 0.03
N ASP A 162 -35.71 -27.57 -1.24
CA ASP A 162 -34.89 -27.98 -2.39
C ASP A 162 -33.39 -27.70 -2.16
N PRO A 163 -32.53 -28.73 -2.10
CA PRO A 163 -31.12 -28.61 -1.74
C PRO A 163 -30.37 -27.59 -2.59
N VAL A 164 -30.76 -27.46 -3.85
CA VAL A 164 -30.12 -26.58 -4.82
C VAL A 164 -30.36 -25.11 -4.48
N GLN A 165 -31.56 -24.76 -4.00
CA GLN A 165 -31.91 -23.38 -3.69
C GLN A 165 -31.18 -22.88 -2.43
N ASN A 166 -31.10 -23.73 -1.40
CA ASN A 166 -30.31 -23.45 -0.20
C ASN A 166 -28.82 -23.29 -0.49
N ILE A 167 -28.26 -24.06 -1.45
CA ILE A 167 -26.87 -23.89 -1.87
C ILE A 167 -26.67 -22.55 -2.57
N ILE A 168 -27.59 -22.16 -3.47
CA ILE A 168 -27.51 -20.89 -4.22
C ILE A 168 -27.61 -19.68 -3.28
N ASP A 169 -28.53 -19.72 -2.31
CA ASP A 169 -28.77 -18.59 -1.41
C ASP A 169 -27.65 -18.43 -0.38
N ASN A 170 -27.07 -19.53 0.12
CA ASN A 170 -25.89 -19.48 0.99
C ASN A 170 -24.62 -19.00 0.26
N LEU A 171 -24.50 -19.29 -1.04
CA LEU A 171 -23.37 -18.80 -1.84
C LEU A 171 -23.46 -17.29 -2.11
N LYS A 172 -24.67 -16.76 -2.35
CA LYS A 172 -24.91 -15.32 -2.58
C LYS A 172 -24.57 -14.47 -1.37
N ASP A 173 -24.93 -14.92 -0.16
CA ASP A 173 -24.75 -14.13 1.06
C ASP A 173 -23.29 -14.08 1.53
N SER A 174 -22.48 -15.08 1.14
CA SER A 174 -21.07 -15.19 1.50
C SER A 174 -20.11 -14.25 0.75
N GLN A 175 -20.57 -13.58 -0.32
CA GLN A 175 -19.72 -12.83 -1.24
C GLN A 175 -19.67 -11.30 -1.02
N SER A 176 -20.29 -10.75 0.02
CA SER A 176 -20.35 -9.29 0.20
C SER A 176 -19.04 -8.65 0.69
N HIS A 177 -18.04 -9.43 1.14
CA HIS A 177 -16.82 -8.84 1.76
C HIS A 177 -15.48 -9.49 1.35
N PHE A 178 -15.46 -10.38 0.35
CA PHE A 178 -14.22 -11.00 -0.12
C PHE A 178 -14.24 -11.20 -1.63
N SER A 179 -13.50 -10.37 -2.35
CA SER A 179 -13.36 -10.50 -3.80
C SER A 179 -12.15 -11.39 -4.13
N ILE A 180 -12.42 -12.58 -4.68
CA ILE A 180 -11.40 -13.46 -5.28
C ILE A 180 -10.64 -12.73 -6.41
N HIS A 181 -11.21 -11.64 -6.96
CA HIS A 181 -10.57 -10.84 -7.99
C HIS A 181 -9.36 -10.04 -7.51
N GLU A 182 -8.98 -10.09 -6.22
CA GLU A 182 -7.80 -9.39 -5.67
C GLU A 182 -6.55 -10.27 -5.48
N PHE A 183 -6.60 -11.56 -5.84
CA PHE A 183 -5.47 -12.51 -5.81
C PHE A 183 -5.00 -12.89 -7.21
#